data_AF-A0A6J8EVH3-F1
#
_entry.id   AF-A0A6J8EVH3-F1
#
_cell.length_a   1.000
_cell.length_b   1.000
_cell.length_c   1.000
_cell.angle_alpha   90.00
_cell.angle_beta   90.00
_cell.angle_gamma   90.00
#
_symmetry.space_group_name_H-M   'P 1'
#
loop_
_entity.id
_entity.type
_entity.pdbx_description
1 polymer ?
#
loop_
_entity_poly.entity_id
_entity_poly.type
_entity_poly.pdbx_seq_one_letter_code
_entity_poly.pdbx_strand_id
1 'polypeptide(L)'
;MASHHITHAMHGYLFCKLCESETDIKWKCLQCDIIMCEKCKLRIHPNIKNAKDHKVIDIKEAGQHSSKLDFRNIKCAEHLGQICNGFCLSCDRIVCPICTSKTYHRHALLEIGEGYEIQMEKLKNKQKKIRTNMEILAQRKAQLIDTVKMENSKYRETKKKIHSQNVVLKNVVDHLTEKLAKDLDQKWEGIHNYTEKEEKKISQQKKSLETCHSKLEDIVKSRNVAKFFDDFGKITNNIEDTEPVEPFELKSIPTFLPGEVTENNIGSFHEVTDKIHFRVMKQFNTEIPRVDYISSGADNSVWITCNTPGILHQVKLDENLQTCSSFKMKIFGMAENKSNDLLLITGGESVLKKVDGSTGDVVDTNYDVDPLIPTAIHVMENDTILIGTRSSGPLFPVTGRRVIISMEKDGRQKSLLERDKNNLRLFTYTENISSTKNGHICLVDQLHSDGRGRVLIIGHNREILQTYSGHPDLNTKTRPFKPVGIATTPSNKIIVPNLNFHTLHILNSLGHFITYFNTKDVGIQHPYSMAFRNNGQLYIGCTTPIGNSDKAKLYEVEMSE
;
A
#
# COMPACT_ATOMS: atom_id res chain seq x y z
N MET A 1 42.97 -9.94 -14.45
CA MET A 1 44.10 -9.37 -15.23
C MET A 1 45.18 -8.96 -14.23
N ALA A 2 46.21 -9.78 -14.06
CA ALA A 2 47.33 -9.49 -13.16
C ALA A 2 48.41 -8.75 -13.95
N SER A 3 48.67 -7.49 -13.59
CA SER A 3 49.74 -6.68 -14.16
C SER A 3 51.02 -6.86 -13.34
N HIS A 4 52.01 -7.52 -13.93
CA HIS A 4 53.40 -7.50 -13.48
C HIS A 4 53.96 -6.07 -13.54
N HIS A 5 54.32 -5.49 -12.40
CA HIS A 5 55.16 -4.30 -12.35
C HIS A 5 56.63 -4.71 -12.26
N ILE A 6 57.36 -4.42 -13.33
CA ILE A 6 58.81 -4.46 -13.43
C ILE A 6 59.37 -3.26 -12.65
N THR A 7 60.20 -3.52 -11.63
CA THR A 7 61.06 -2.51 -10.99
C THR A 7 62.50 -2.73 -11.42
N HIS A 8 62.96 -2.02 -12.45
CA HIS A 8 64.40 -1.87 -12.72
C HIS A 8 64.91 -0.66 -11.94
N ALA A 9 65.69 -0.92 -10.89
CA ALA A 9 66.51 0.09 -10.23
C ALA A 9 67.80 0.25 -11.05
N MET A 10 68.05 1.46 -11.57
CA MET A 10 69.27 1.81 -12.30
C MET A 10 70.47 1.86 -11.35
N HIS A 11 71.26 0.77 -11.33
CA HIS A 11 72.67 0.82 -10.95
C HIS A 11 73.50 0.94 -12.24
N GLY A 12 74.38 1.94 -12.34
CA GLY A 12 75.23 2.14 -13.52
C GLY A 12 76.21 0.98 -13.69
N TYR A 13 76.03 0.16 -14.72
CA TYR A 13 76.93 -0.91 -15.09
C TYR A 13 78.15 -0.34 -15.83
N LEU A 14 79.36 -0.71 -15.37
CA LEU A 14 80.60 -0.51 -16.13
C LEU A 14 80.61 -1.54 -17.29
N PHE A 15 81.08 -1.15 -18.48
CA PHE A 15 81.28 -2.05 -19.63
C PHE A 15 82.68 -1.84 -20.25
N CYS A 16 83.26 -2.89 -20.84
CA CYS A 16 84.56 -2.84 -21.49
C CYS A 16 84.49 -1.95 -22.73
N LYS A 17 85.26 -0.87 -22.80
CA LYS A 17 85.22 0.05 -23.94
C LYS A 17 85.80 -0.48 -25.26
N LEU A 18 86.42 -1.67 -25.25
CA LEU A 18 87.02 -2.30 -26.42
C LEU A 18 86.19 -3.44 -27.02
N CYS A 19 85.34 -4.09 -26.21
CA CYS A 19 84.50 -5.21 -26.66
C CYS A 19 83.07 -5.18 -26.12
N GLU A 20 82.69 -4.11 -25.42
CA GLU A 20 81.37 -3.86 -24.83
C GLU A 20 80.90 -4.89 -23.78
N SER A 21 81.77 -5.82 -23.37
CA SER A 21 81.44 -6.82 -22.35
C SER A 21 81.25 -6.20 -20.97
N GLU A 22 80.19 -6.59 -20.27
CA GLU A 22 79.87 -6.19 -18.88
C GLU A 22 80.58 -7.06 -17.81
N THR A 23 81.39 -8.04 -18.25
CA THR A 23 82.01 -9.03 -17.36
C THR A 23 83.49 -8.77 -17.13
N ASP A 24 83.94 -9.02 -15.89
CA ASP A 24 85.35 -9.02 -15.48
C ASP A 24 86.10 -7.70 -15.76
N ILE A 25 85.40 -6.58 -15.54
CA ILE A 25 85.92 -5.24 -15.75
C ILE A 25 86.68 -4.81 -14.52
N LYS A 26 88.00 -4.96 -14.61
CA LYS A 26 88.91 -4.69 -13.50
C LYS A 26 90.04 -3.77 -13.89
N TRP A 27 90.25 -3.48 -15.17
CA TRP A 27 91.49 -2.85 -15.63
C TRP A 27 91.24 -1.49 -16.27
N LYS A 28 92.11 -0.53 -15.96
CA LYS A 28 92.15 0.79 -16.57
C LYS A 28 93.56 1.08 -17.08
N CYS A 29 93.67 1.45 -18.36
CA CYS A 29 94.90 2.00 -18.91
C CYS A 29 94.98 3.50 -18.57
N LEU A 30 96.07 3.92 -17.92
CA LEU A 30 96.23 5.32 -17.50
C LEU A 30 96.49 6.27 -18.66
N GLN A 31 97.19 5.80 -19.71
CA GLN A 31 97.54 6.62 -20.87
C GLN A 31 96.39 6.75 -21.87
N CYS A 32 95.59 5.69 -22.06
CA CYS A 32 94.44 5.72 -22.96
C CYS A 32 93.14 6.20 -22.28
N ASP A 33 93.09 6.20 -20.94
CA ASP A 33 91.87 6.42 -20.15
C ASP A 33 90.70 5.47 -20.53
N ILE A 34 91.05 4.24 -20.90
CA ILE A 34 90.12 3.19 -21.32
C ILE A 34 90.00 2.14 -20.22
N ILE A 35 88.75 1.83 -19.85
CA ILE A 35 88.39 0.75 -18.94
C ILE A 35 88.10 -0.51 -19.76
N MET A 36 88.66 -1.65 -19.34
CA MET A 36 88.63 -2.90 -20.10
C MET A 36 88.55 -4.14 -19.22
N CYS A 37 88.05 -5.24 -19.79
CA CYS A 37 88.08 -6.55 -19.14
C CYS A 37 89.48 -7.19 -19.24
N GLU A 38 89.74 -8.22 -18.43
CA GLU A 38 91.02 -8.95 -18.39
C GLU A 38 91.46 -9.42 -19.79
N LYS A 39 90.52 -9.92 -20.60
CA LYS A 39 90.80 -10.39 -21.97
C LYS A 39 91.31 -9.27 -22.88
N CYS A 40 90.70 -8.08 -22.79
CA CYS A 40 91.06 -6.93 -23.60
C CYS A 40 92.40 -6.33 -23.16
N LYS A 41 92.69 -6.32 -21.85
CA LYS A 41 94.01 -5.96 -21.30
C LYS A 41 95.13 -6.82 -21.88
N LEU A 42 94.90 -8.13 -22.01
CA LEU A 42 95.95 -9.06 -22.42
C LEU A 42 96.10 -9.19 -23.94
N ARG A 43 94.99 -9.14 -24.69
CA ARG A 43 94.98 -9.55 -26.12
C ARG A 43 94.72 -8.42 -27.11
N ILE A 44 94.00 -7.38 -26.71
CA ILE A 44 93.55 -6.34 -27.63
C ILE A 44 94.35 -5.06 -27.41
N HIS A 45 94.37 -4.56 -26.18
CA HIS A 45 95.02 -3.30 -25.82
C HIS A 45 96.52 -3.25 -26.17
N PRO A 46 97.36 -4.28 -25.90
CA PRO A 46 98.79 -4.22 -26.23
C PRO A 46 99.09 -4.22 -27.73
N ASN A 47 98.10 -4.62 -28.56
CA ASN A 47 98.21 -4.66 -30.01
C ASN A 47 97.68 -3.37 -30.68
N ILE A 48 97.19 -2.41 -29.89
CA ILE A 48 96.88 -1.06 -30.38
C ILE A 48 98.20 -0.32 -30.61
N LYS A 49 98.28 0.44 -31.71
CA LYS A 49 99.49 1.19 -32.10
C LYS A 49 99.95 2.08 -30.94
N ASN A 50 101.21 1.93 -30.52
CA ASN A 50 101.85 2.63 -29.39
C ASN A 50 101.33 2.29 -27.98
N ALA A 51 100.50 1.26 -27.78
CA ALA A 51 99.92 0.94 -26.47
C ALA A 51 100.66 -0.16 -25.68
N LYS A 52 101.76 -0.69 -26.22
CA LYS A 52 102.49 -1.84 -25.67
C LYS A 52 103.12 -1.55 -24.30
N ASP A 53 103.58 -0.30 -24.09
CA ASP A 53 104.25 0.14 -22.86
C ASP A 53 103.33 0.97 -21.94
N HIS A 54 102.02 0.99 -22.21
CA HIS A 54 101.07 1.70 -21.37
C HIS A 54 100.89 1.01 -20.01
N LYS A 55 100.76 1.82 -18.96
CA LYS A 55 100.55 1.34 -17.59
C LYS A 55 99.07 1.02 -17.37
N VAL A 56 98.78 -0.26 -17.20
CA VAL A 56 97.43 -0.78 -16.91
C VAL A 56 97.35 -1.17 -15.44
N ILE A 57 96.38 -0.62 -14.72
CA ILE A 57 96.18 -0.84 -13.28
C ILE A 57 94.76 -1.35 -12.98
N ASP A 58 94.54 -1.89 -11.78
CA ASP A 58 93.20 -2.26 -11.34
C ASP A 58 92.34 -1.00 -11.13
N ILE A 59 91.05 -1.02 -11.49
CA ILE A 59 90.11 0.10 -11.34
C ILE A 59 89.95 0.50 -9.86
N LYS A 60 90.02 -0.46 -8.94
CA LYS A 60 89.99 -0.18 -7.49
C LYS A 60 91.24 0.58 -7.04
N GLU A 61 92.39 0.28 -7.65
CA GLU A 61 93.64 1.00 -7.42
C GLU A 61 93.71 2.33 -8.19
N ALA A 62 93.01 2.45 -9.32
CA ALA A 62 92.85 3.70 -10.06
C ALA A 62 92.12 4.79 -9.27
N GLY A 63 91.28 4.40 -8.31
CA GLY A 63 90.67 5.33 -7.35
C GLY A 63 91.66 5.91 -6.32
N GLN A 64 92.78 5.23 -6.05
CA GLN A 64 93.85 5.69 -5.16
C GLN A 64 95.03 6.32 -5.91
N HIS A 65 95.23 5.93 -7.17
CA HIS A 65 95.99 6.68 -8.17
C HIS A 65 95.05 7.59 -8.97
N SER A 66 94.40 8.55 -8.30
CA SER A 66 93.99 9.76 -9.03
C SER A 66 95.28 10.33 -9.61
N SER A 67 95.45 10.24 -10.93
CA SER A 67 96.49 10.98 -11.63
C SER A 67 96.49 12.38 -11.03
N LYS A 68 97.64 12.84 -10.51
CA LYS A 68 97.79 14.26 -10.14
C LYS A 68 97.23 15.04 -11.32
N LEU A 69 96.19 15.84 -11.09
CA LEU A 69 95.51 16.57 -12.15
C LEU A 69 96.57 17.39 -12.89
N ASP A 70 96.88 16.99 -14.12
CA ASP A 70 97.88 17.67 -14.92
C ASP A 70 97.20 18.81 -15.69
N PHE A 71 97.32 20.01 -15.14
CA PHE A 71 96.78 21.23 -15.74
C PHE A 71 97.71 21.83 -16.82
N ARG A 72 98.89 21.24 -17.09
CA ARG A 72 99.97 21.87 -17.87
C ARG A 72 100.02 21.47 -19.35
N ASN A 73 99.29 20.43 -19.76
CA ASN A 73 99.35 19.87 -21.13
C ASN A 73 97.97 19.73 -21.81
N ILE A 74 97.01 20.59 -21.46
CA ILE A 74 95.67 20.52 -22.03
C ILE A 74 95.66 21.18 -23.41
N LYS A 75 95.45 20.40 -24.49
CA LYS A 75 95.44 20.92 -25.86
C LYS A 75 94.18 21.73 -26.15
N CYS A 76 94.33 22.82 -26.90
CA CYS A 76 93.21 23.62 -27.37
C CYS A 76 92.43 22.87 -28.46
N ALA A 77 91.11 22.79 -28.31
CA ALA A 77 90.23 22.15 -29.30
C ALA A 77 90.13 22.94 -30.61
N GLU A 78 90.29 24.27 -30.56
CA GLU A 78 90.13 25.16 -31.71
C GLU A 78 91.47 25.50 -32.41
N HIS A 79 92.59 25.38 -31.70
CA HIS A 79 93.91 25.76 -32.20
C HIS A 79 94.89 24.60 -32.11
N LEU A 80 95.14 23.95 -33.25
CA LEU A 80 95.99 22.75 -33.34
C LEU A 80 97.41 23.03 -32.82
N GLY A 81 97.89 22.17 -31.92
CA GLY A 81 99.22 22.28 -31.32
C GLY A 81 99.35 23.28 -30.17
N GLN A 82 98.33 24.09 -29.88
CA GLN A 82 98.34 25.03 -28.77
C GLN A 82 97.92 24.39 -27.46
N ILE A 83 98.53 24.85 -26.36
CA ILE A 83 98.23 24.41 -25.00
C ILE A 83 97.40 25.50 -24.31
N CYS A 84 96.29 25.10 -23.70
CA CYS A 84 95.46 25.96 -22.88
C CYS A 84 96.19 26.33 -21.60
N ASN A 85 96.20 27.62 -21.27
CA ASN A 85 96.91 28.16 -20.12
C ASN A 85 96.03 29.03 -19.21
N GLY A 86 94.77 29.26 -19.55
CA GLY A 86 93.83 30.02 -18.72
C GLY A 86 92.42 29.44 -18.74
N PHE A 87 91.63 29.80 -17.74
CA PHE A 87 90.20 29.51 -17.64
C PHE A 87 89.38 30.80 -17.64
N CYS A 88 88.42 30.91 -18.55
CA CYS A 88 87.55 32.07 -18.66
C CYS A 88 86.30 31.89 -17.79
N LEU A 89 86.19 32.67 -16.70
CA LEU A 89 85.11 32.55 -15.72
C LEU A 89 83.73 32.88 -16.28
N SER A 90 83.63 33.84 -17.20
CA SER A 90 82.34 34.25 -17.79
C SER A 90 81.79 33.22 -18.78
N CYS A 91 82.65 32.36 -19.33
CA CYS A 91 82.28 31.41 -20.38
C CYS A 91 82.40 29.95 -19.95
N ASP A 92 82.91 29.70 -18.74
CA ASP A 92 83.17 28.38 -18.16
C ASP A 92 83.98 27.46 -19.09
N ARG A 93 85.05 28.00 -19.71
CA ARG A 93 85.89 27.28 -20.68
C ARG A 93 87.37 27.55 -20.48
N ILE A 94 88.17 26.53 -20.74
CA ILE A 94 89.63 26.67 -20.86
C ILE A 94 89.99 27.32 -22.20
N VAL A 95 91.03 28.14 -22.20
CA VAL A 95 91.47 28.93 -23.36
C VAL A 95 92.99 28.85 -23.51
N CYS A 96 93.48 28.90 -24.76
CA CYS A 96 94.90 29.05 -25.07
C CYS A 96 95.25 30.51 -25.38
N PRO A 97 96.53 30.87 -25.53
CA PRO A 97 96.94 32.25 -25.83
C PRO A 97 96.27 32.85 -27.07
N ILE A 98 96.01 32.03 -28.09
CA ILE A 98 95.33 32.47 -29.32
C ILE A 98 93.85 32.77 -29.04
N CYS A 99 93.15 31.89 -28.32
CA CYS A 99 91.77 32.14 -27.87
C CYS A 99 91.67 33.43 -27.04
N THR A 100 92.61 33.61 -26.10
CA THR A 100 92.67 34.79 -25.22
C THR A 100 92.82 36.08 -26.03
N SER A 101 93.76 36.13 -26.96
CA SER A 101 94.03 37.34 -27.76
C SER A 101 92.93 37.68 -28.76
N LYS A 102 92.30 36.69 -29.39
CA LYS A 102 91.30 36.93 -30.45
C LYS A 102 89.88 37.07 -29.92
N THR A 103 89.47 36.17 -29.04
CA THR A 103 88.04 35.99 -28.70
C THR A 103 87.74 36.44 -27.28
N TYR A 104 88.65 36.21 -26.34
CA TYR A 104 88.41 36.39 -24.90
C TYR A 104 89.25 37.52 -24.29
N HIS A 105 89.72 38.49 -25.10
CA HIS A 105 90.72 39.50 -24.72
C HIS A 105 90.28 40.48 -23.62
N ARG A 106 88.97 40.55 -23.33
CA ARG A 106 88.38 41.36 -22.25
C ARG A 106 87.77 40.53 -21.13
N HIS A 107 87.86 39.21 -21.18
CA HIS A 107 87.27 38.36 -20.16
C HIS A 107 88.27 38.13 -19.01
N ALA A 108 87.74 37.97 -17.80
CA ALA A 108 88.54 37.60 -16.64
C ALA A 108 89.04 36.15 -16.80
N LEU A 109 90.37 35.99 -16.84
CA LEU A 109 91.03 34.70 -16.93
C LEU A 109 91.69 34.35 -15.59
N LEU A 110 91.42 33.13 -15.13
CA LEU A 110 92.04 32.52 -13.96
C LEU A 110 93.02 31.43 -14.41
N GLU A 111 93.87 30.98 -13.49
CA GLU A 111 94.60 29.74 -13.72
C GLU A 111 93.61 28.57 -13.86
N ILE A 112 93.93 27.59 -14.71
CA ILE A 112 93.03 26.45 -14.96
C ILE A 112 92.75 25.66 -13.67
N GLY A 113 93.72 25.58 -12.75
CA GLY A 113 93.53 24.96 -11.44
C GLY A 113 92.47 25.66 -10.60
N GLU A 114 92.53 27.00 -10.50
CA GLU A 114 91.55 27.81 -9.78
C GLU A 114 90.15 27.71 -10.41
N GLY A 115 90.07 27.75 -11.75
CA GLY A 115 88.83 27.55 -12.48
C GLY A 115 88.21 26.17 -12.26
N TYR A 116 89.03 25.13 -12.21
CA TYR A 116 88.62 23.77 -11.88
C TYR A 116 88.05 23.68 -10.47
N GLU A 117 88.72 24.27 -9.47
CA GLU A 117 88.25 24.27 -8.09
C GLU A 117 86.88 24.95 -7.95
N ILE A 118 86.70 26.12 -8.57
CA ILE A 118 85.42 26.86 -8.56
C ILE A 118 84.30 26.03 -9.18
N GLN A 119 84.53 25.42 -10.35
CA GLN A 119 83.51 24.61 -11.02
C GLN A 119 83.21 23.30 -10.28
N MET A 120 84.24 22.68 -9.70
CA MET A 120 84.07 21.50 -8.84
C MET A 120 83.29 21.82 -7.58
N GLU A 121 83.50 22.99 -6.96
CA GLU A 121 82.73 23.42 -5.80
C GLU A 121 81.26 23.65 -6.18
N LYS A 122 80.98 24.33 -7.31
CA LYS A 122 79.62 24.50 -7.84
C LYS A 122 78.93 23.15 -8.06
N LEU A 123 79.64 22.18 -8.65
CA LEU A 123 79.12 20.83 -8.89
C LEU A 123 78.87 20.07 -7.59
N LYS A 124 79.81 20.10 -6.63
CA LYS A 124 79.64 19.50 -5.29
C LYS A 124 78.44 20.10 -4.56
N ASN A 125 78.24 21.42 -4.65
CA ASN A 125 77.09 22.10 -4.05
C ASN A 125 75.76 21.68 -4.71
N LYS A 126 75.70 21.59 -6.04
CA LYS A 126 74.52 21.06 -6.75
C LYS A 126 74.25 19.59 -6.39
N GLN A 127 75.29 18.76 -6.33
CA GLN A 127 75.19 17.35 -5.94
C GLN A 127 74.65 17.21 -4.51
N LYS A 128 75.15 18.01 -3.56
CA LYS A 128 74.64 18.05 -2.18
C LYS A 128 73.16 18.42 -2.13
N LYS A 129 72.73 19.45 -2.86
CA LYS A 129 71.32 19.85 -2.95
C LYS A 129 70.43 18.74 -3.51
N ILE A 130 70.85 18.08 -4.59
CA ILE A 130 70.11 16.95 -5.18
C ILE A 130 70.00 15.80 -4.18
N ARG A 131 71.09 15.46 -3.47
CA ARG A 131 71.09 14.43 -2.44
C ARG A 131 70.08 14.71 -1.33
N THR A 132 70.10 15.93 -0.78
CA THR A 132 69.14 16.35 0.25
C THR A 132 67.70 16.28 -0.26
N ASN A 133 67.44 16.70 -1.50
CA ASN A 133 66.10 16.61 -2.10
C ASN A 133 65.64 15.16 -2.29
N MET A 134 66.53 14.24 -2.68
CA MET A 134 66.20 12.81 -2.78
C MET A 134 65.83 12.22 -1.42
N GLU A 135 66.55 12.60 -0.36
CA GLU A 135 66.24 12.18 1.02
C GLU A 135 64.86 12.71 1.46
N ILE A 136 64.55 13.99 1.18
CA ILE A 136 63.23 14.59 1.47
C ILE A 136 62.11 13.87 0.70
N LEU A 137 62.32 13.57 -0.59
CA LEU A 137 61.32 12.87 -1.41
C LEU A 137 61.08 11.44 -0.91
N ALA A 138 62.13 10.73 -0.49
CA ALA A 138 62.00 9.41 0.11
C ALA A 138 61.18 9.45 1.41
N GLN A 139 61.43 10.43 2.29
CA GLN A 139 60.65 10.65 3.51
C GLN A 139 59.19 10.97 3.20
N ARG A 140 58.92 11.89 2.27
CA ARG A 140 57.54 12.24 1.85
C ARG A 140 56.79 11.04 1.28
N LYS A 141 57.46 10.20 0.47
CA LYS A 141 56.86 8.96 -0.05
C LYS A 141 56.48 8.00 1.08
N ALA A 142 57.35 7.82 2.07
CA ALA A 142 57.05 6.96 3.23
C ALA A 142 55.85 7.49 4.02
N GLN A 143 55.85 8.80 4.33
CA GLN A 143 54.73 9.46 5.02
C GLN A 143 53.40 9.32 4.26
N LEU A 144 53.42 9.47 2.93
CA LEU A 144 52.23 9.30 2.10
C LEU A 144 51.71 7.85 2.17
N ILE A 145 52.60 6.86 2.07
CA ILE A 145 52.23 5.44 2.17
C ILE A 145 51.61 5.13 3.53
N ASP A 146 52.19 5.63 4.62
CA ASP A 146 51.67 5.38 5.97
C ASP A 146 50.33 6.09 6.20
N THR A 147 50.16 7.29 5.66
CA THR A 147 48.86 7.99 5.65
C THR A 147 47.81 7.16 4.93
N VAL A 148 48.11 6.64 3.73
CA VAL A 148 47.19 5.79 2.96
C VAL A 148 46.85 4.50 3.73
N LYS A 149 47.82 3.88 4.41
CA LYS A 149 47.55 2.69 5.25
C LYS A 149 46.60 3.01 6.39
N MET A 150 46.82 4.13 7.09
CA MET A 150 45.96 4.58 8.19
C MET A 150 44.54 4.91 7.69
N GLU A 151 44.39 5.59 6.56
CA GLU A 151 43.07 5.87 6.00
C GLU A 151 42.36 4.59 5.52
N ASN A 152 43.11 3.61 4.98
CA ASN A 152 42.54 2.32 4.59
C ASN A 152 42.07 1.50 5.81
N SER A 153 42.75 1.57 6.95
CA SER A 153 42.27 0.92 8.19
C SER A 153 40.97 1.56 8.68
N LYS A 154 40.88 2.91 8.68
CA LYS A 154 39.64 3.65 9.01
C LYS A 154 38.50 3.31 8.05
N TYR A 155 38.77 3.23 6.75
CA TYR A 155 37.79 2.81 5.73
C TYR A 155 37.22 1.42 6.04
N ARG A 156 38.09 0.44 6.32
CA ARG A 156 37.69 -0.94 6.63
C ARG A 156 36.85 -0.99 7.91
N GLU A 157 37.26 -0.27 8.95
CA GLU A 157 36.53 -0.23 10.22
C GLU A 157 35.15 0.41 10.06
N THR A 158 35.07 1.53 9.36
CA THR A 158 33.80 2.21 9.06
C THR A 158 32.87 1.31 8.26
N LYS A 159 33.38 0.63 7.24
CA LYS A 159 32.62 -0.35 6.46
C LYS A 159 32.10 -1.51 7.30
N LYS A 160 32.90 -2.01 8.26
CA LYS A 160 32.45 -3.02 9.23
C LYS A 160 31.32 -2.50 10.11
N LYS A 161 31.43 -1.28 10.64
CA LYS A 161 30.37 -0.66 11.46
C LYS A 161 29.05 -0.53 10.69
N ILE A 162 29.10 -0.09 9.43
CA ILE A 162 27.91 -0.03 8.55
C ILE A 162 27.30 -1.43 8.38
N HIS A 163 28.13 -2.44 8.13
CA HIS A 163 27.64 -3.81 7.98
C HIS A 163 27.01 -4.35 9.27
N SER A 164 27.64 -4.13 10.43
CA SER A 164 27.09 -4.50 11.73
C SER A 164 25.74 -3.82 11.99
N GLN A 165 25.59 -2.54 11.66
CA GLN A 165 24.32 -1.84 11.81
C GLN A 165 23.22 -2.42 10.90
N ASN A 166 23.55 -2.78 9.66
CA ASN A 166 22.61 -3.44 8.75
C ASN A 166 22.12 -4.79 9.31
N VAL A 167 23.02 -5.58 9.90
CA VAL A 167 22.65 -6.85 10.54
C VAL A 167 21.68 -6.62 11.71
N VAL A 168 21.94 -5.62 12.55
CA VAL A 168 21.04 -5.25 13.66
C VAL A 168 19.65 -4.86 13.14
N LEU A 169 19.58 -3.99 12.12
CA LEU A 169 18.30 -3.56 11.55
C LEU A 169 17.51 -4.72 10.93
N LYS A 170 18.18 -5.65 10.24
CA LYS A 170 17.54 -6.86 9.71
C LYS A 170 16.95 -7.71 10.83
N ASN A 171 17.71 -7.95 11.90
CA ASN A 171 17.23 -8.73 13.04
C ASN A 171 16.00 -8.09 13.70
N VAL A 172 15.92 -6.75 13.76
CA VAL A 172 14.74 -6.04 14.26
C VAL A 172 13.52 -6.30 13.37
N VAL A 173 13.68 -6.18 12.04
CA VAL A 173 12.61 -6.44 11.09
C VAL A 173 12.15 -7.91 11.16
N ASP A 174 13.08 -8.85 11.21
CA ASP A 174 12.78 -10.28 11.33
C ASP A 174 12.02 -10.58 12.62
N HIS A 175 12.45 -9.99 13.75
CA HIS A 175 11.78 -10.15 15.04
C HIS A 175 10.36 -9.59 15.04
N LEU A 176 10.15 -8.38 14.49
CA LEU A 176 8.81 -7.77 14.38
C LEU A 176 7.90 -8.58 13.44
N THR A 177 8.46 -9.13 12.37
CA THR A 177 7.74 -10.00 11.42
C THR A 177 7.28 -11.28 12.12
N GLU A 178 8.17 -11.95 12.84
CA GLU A 178 7.85 -13.18 13.56
C GLU A 178 6.81 -12.92 14.67
N LYS A 179 6.91 -11.79 15.36
CA LYS A 179 5.91 -11.38 16.36
C LYS A 179 4.52 -11.21 15.75
N LEU A 180 4.40 -10.45 14.67
CA LEU A 180 3.12 -10.23 13.99
C LEU A 180 2.55 -11.53 13.40
N ALA A 181 3.38 -12.42 12.87
CA ALA A 181 2.96 -13.74 12.41
C ALA A 181 2.36 -14.57 13.55
N LYS A 182 3.05 -14.65 14.70
CA LYS A 182 2.54 -15.35 15.89
C LYS A 182 1.23 -14.76 16.41
N ASP A 183 1.11 -13.44 16.43
CA ASP A 183 -0.12 -12.76 16.85
C ASP A 183 -1.30 -13.10 15.89
N LEU A 184 -1.04 -13.24 14.59
CA LEU A 184 -2.04 -13.66 13.60
C LEU A 184 -2.43 -15.12 13.77
N ASP A 185 -1.47 -16.00 13.97
CA ASP A 185 -1.68 -17.44 14.19
C ASP A 185 -2.56 -17.68 15.43
N GLN A 186 -2.28 -16.98 16.54
CA GLN A 186 -3.11 -17.07 17.76
C GLN A 186 -4.56 -16.64 17.52
N LYS A 187 -4.76 -15.56 16.75
CA LYS A 187 -6.12 -15.10 16.40
C LYS A 187 -6.83 -16.12 15.52
N TRP A 188 -6.14 -16.69 14.54
CA TRP A 188 -6.68 -17.75 13.68
C TRP A 188 -7.06 -19.00 14.47
N GLU A 189 -6.19 -19.48 15.36
CA GLU A 189 -6.48 -20.63 16.24
C GLU A 189 -7.72 -20.38 17.09
N GLY A 190 -7.90 -19.16 17.61
CA GLY A 190 -9.10 -18.76 18.34
C GLY A 190 -10.38 -18.89 17.50
N ILE A 191 -10.35 -18.42 16.25
CA ILE A 191 -11.48 -18.54 15.30
C ILE A 191 -11.72 -20.01 14.94
N HIS A 192 -10.67 -20.75 14.58
CA HIS A 192 -10.74 -22.15 14.19
C HIS A 192 -11.35 -23.03 15.29
N ASN A 193 -10.85 -22.91 16.52
CA ASN A 193 -11.34 -23.66 17.68
C ASN A 193 -12.80 -23.33 18.02
N TYR A 194 -13.23 -22.08 17.82
CA TYR A 194 -14.63 -21.69 18.00
C TYR A 194 -15.51 -22.34 16.92
N THR A 195 -15.13 -22.22 15.65
CA THR A 195 -15.86 -22.79 14.52
C THR A 195 -15.98 -24.31 14.63
N GLU A 196 -14.91 -25.01 15.00
CA GLU A 196 -14.93 -26.48 15.17
C GLU A 196 -15.87 -26.91 16.31
N LYS A 197 -15.96 -26.13 17.39
CA LYS A 197 -16.91 -26.39 18.50
C LYS A 197 -18.35 -26.21 18.05
N GLU A 198 -18.65 -25.13 17.33
CA GLU A 198 -20.00 -24.89 16.80
C GLU A 198 -20.39 -25.94 15.76
N GLU A 199 -19.48 -26.32 14.87
CA GLU A 199 -19.70 -27.41 13.89
C GLU A 199 -20.04 -28.74 14.58
N LYS A 200 -19.32 -29.11 15.65
CA LYS A 200 -19.61 -30.32 16.44
C LYS A 200 -20.99 -30.28 17.07
N LYS A 201 -21.40 -29.15 17.65
CA LYS A 201 -22.75 -28.97 18.23
C LYS A 201 -23.83 -29.13 17.15
N ILE A 202 -23.68 -28.44 16.03
CA ILE A 202 -24.60 -28.51 14.88
C ILE A 202 -24.70 -29.95 14.37
N SER A 203 -23.56 -30.63 14.20
CA SER A 203 -23.52 -32.02 13.73
C SER A 203 -24.21 -32.98 14.68
N GLN A 204 -24.03 -32.80 16.00
CA GLN A 204 -24.66 -33.63 17.01
C GLN A 204 -26.19 -33.43 17.05
N GLN A 205 -26.65 -32.17 16.99
CA GLN A 205 -28.08 -31.84 16.92
C GLN A 205 -28.72 -32.40 15.64
N LYS A 206 -28.07 -32.22 14.49
CA LYS A 206 -28.50 -32.79 13.20
C LYS A 206 -28.68 -34.30 13.27
N LYS A 207 -27.71 -35.03 13.83
CA LYS A 207 -27.77 -36.50 13.95
C LYS A 207 -28.92 -36.97 14.85
N SER A 208 -29.20 -36.25 15.94
CA SER A 208 -30.34 -36.50 16.81
C SER A 208 -31.67 -36.30 16.07
N LEU A 209 -31.79 -35.21 15.29
CA LEU A 209 -32.96 -34.93 14.47
C LEU A 209 -33.18 -35.99 13.38
N GLU A 210 -32.13 -36.39 12.65
CA GLU A 210 -32.19 -37.45 11.64
C GLU A 210 -32.67 -38.79 12.24
N THR A 211 -32.19 -39.13 13.44
CA THR A 211 -32.62 -40.33 14.16
C THR A 211 -34.09 -40.27 14.54
N CYS A 212 -34.57 -39.10 14.99
CA CYS A 212 -35.97 -38.89 15.35
C CYS A 212 -36.87 -38.95 14.10
N HIS A 213 -36.44 -38.32 13.00
CA HIS A 213 -37.12 -38.34 11.71
C HIS A 213 -37.27 -39.76 11.16
N SER A 214 -36.21 -40.59 11.19
CA SER A 214 -36.29 -41.99 10.73
C SER A 214 -37.34 -42.80 11.51
N LYS A 215 -37.41 -42.63 12.83
CA LYS A 215 -38.40 -43.32 13.66
C LYS A 215 -39.83 -42.86 13.35
N LEU A 216 -40.01 -41.57 13.11
CA LEU A 216 -41.30 -41.01 12.70
C LEU A 216 -41.73 -41.54 11.33
N GLU A 217 -40.81 -41.61 10.36
CA GLU A 217 -41.10 -42.18 9.05
C GLU A 217 -41.57 -43.65 9.14
N ASP A 218 -40.91 -44.46 9.97
CA ASP A 218 -41.26 -45.88 10.13
C ASP A 218 -42.67 -46.07 10.72
N ILE A 219 -43.07 -45.20 11.66
CA ILE A 219 -44.43 -45.20 12.22
C ILE A 219 -45.45 -44.75 11.19
N VAL A 220 -45.18 -43.67 10.46
CA VAL A 220 -46.09 -43.16 9.42
C VAL A 220 -46.32 -44.21 8.32
N LYS A 221 -45.29 -45.02 8.02
CA LYS A 221 -45.38 -46.13 7.05
C LYS A 221 -46.02 -47.40 7.63
N SER A 222 -46.18 -47.52 8.95
CA SER A 222 -46.76 -48.69 9.60
C SER A 222 -48.23 -48.86 9.23
N ARG A 223 -48.61 -50.08 8.81
CA ARG A 223 -50.02 -50.47 8.57
C ARG A 223 -50.62 -51.29 9.71
N ASN A 224 -49.85 -51.54 10.77
CA ASN A 224 -50.30 -52.29 11.95
C ASN A 224 -50.76 -51.30 13.04
N VAL A 225 -52.07 -51.27 13.28
CA VAL A 225 -52.73 -50.32 14.19
C VAL A 225 -52.28 -50.50 15.64
N ALA A 226 -52.07 -51.74 16.11
CA ALA A 226 -51.61 -52.00 17.46
C ALA A 226 -50.17 -51.51 17.68
N LYS A 227 -49.28 -51.78 16.72
CA LYS A 227 -47.89 -51.31 16.75
C LYS A 227 -47.79 -49.78 16.65
N PHE A 228 -48.67 -49.16 15.85
CA PHE A 228 -48.75 -47.70 15.74
C PHE A 228 -49.02 -47.06 17.11
N PHE A 229 -50.04 -47.51 17.85
CA PHE A 229 -50.36 -46.89 19.15
C PHE A 229 -49.30 -47.17 20.23
N ASP A 230 -48.66 -48.34 20.22
CA ASP A 230 -47.55 -48.67 21.13
C ASP A 230 -46.31 -47.79 20.89
N ASP A 231 -46.00 -47.47 19.63
CA ASP A 231 -44.83 -46.67 19.26
C ASP A 231 -45.14 -45.15 19.30
N PHE A 232 -46.38 -44.75 19.00
CA PHE A 232 -46.85 -43.37 19.04
C PHE A 232 -46.65 -42.75 20.42
N GLY A 233 -47.16 -43.40 21.48
CA GLY A 233 -47.05 -42.89 22.85
C GLY A 233 -45.61 -42.81 23.39
N LYS A 234 -44.69 -43.64 22.87
CA LYS A 234 -43.27 -43.61 23.25
C LYS A 234 -42.50 -42.47 22.59
N ILE A 235 -42.91 -42.05 21.39
CA ILE A 235 -42.21 -41.02 20.62
C ILE A 235 -42.80 -39.64 20.87
N THR A 236 -44.13 -39.48 20.97
CA THR A 236 -44.74 -38.16 21.28
C THR A 236 -44.29 -37.58 22.62
N ASN A 237 -43.89 -38.42 23.58
CA ASN A 237 -43.32 -37.97 24.86
C ASN A 237 -41.82 -37.62 24.79
N ASN A 238 -41.12 -37.97 23.70
CA ASN A 238 -39.67 -37.76 23.50
C ASN A 238 -39.34 -36.78 22.36
N ILE A 239 -40.34 -36.28 21.63
CA ILE A 239 -40.17 -35.14 20.73
C ILE A 239 -40.17 -33.91 21.63
N GLU A 240 -39.03 -33.59 22.23
CA GLU A 240 -38.80 -32.23 22.70
C GLU A 240 -38.89 -31.32 21.46
N ASP A 241 -39.64 -30.21 21.58
CA ASP A 241 -39.66 -29.15 20.58
C ASP A 241 -38.21 -28.67 20.37
N THR A 242 -37.52 -29.19 19.36
CA THR A 242 -36.12 -28.82 19.13
C THR A 242 -36.09 -27.39 18.64
N GLU A 243 -35.64 -26.48 19.49
CA GLU A 243 -35.43 -25.08 19.14
C GLU A 243 -34.47 -24.99 17.93
N PRO A 244 -34.70 -24.04 17.00
CA PRO A 244 -33.77 -23.79 15.90
C PRO A 244 -32.38 -23.49 16.44
N VAL A 245 -31.34 -24.02 15.78
CA VAL A 245 -29.96 -23.67 16.13
C VAL A 245 -29.78 -22.16 15.97
N GLU A 246 -29.37 -21.47 17.03
CA GLU A 246 -29.08 -20.04 16.98
C GLU A 246 -28.03 -19.74 15.89
N PRO A 247 -28.21 -18.66 15.10
CA PRO A 247 -27.18 -18.22 14.15
C PRO A 247 -25.88 -17.91 14.89
N PHE A 248 -24.77 -18.54 14.48
CA PHE A 248 -23.46 -18.24 15.06
C PHE A 248 -22.86 -16.98 14.42
N GLU A 249 -22.14 -16.19 15.22
CA GLU A 249 -21.39 -15.04 14.71
C GLU A 249 -20.07 -15.48 14.08
N LEU A 250 -19.89 -15.18 12.79
CA LEU A 250 -18.62 -15.35 12.09
C LEU A 250 -17.65 -14.26 12.53
N LYS A 251 -16.61 -14.65 13.28
CA LYS A 251 -15.47 -13.78 13.61
C LYS A 251 -14.56 -13.68 12.39
N SER A 252 -14.26 -12.45 11.97
CA SER A 252 -13.35 -12.17 10.83
C SER A 252 -11.89 -12.15 11.25
N ILE A 253 -11.00 -12.66 10.40
CA ILE A 253 -9.54 -12.47 10.53
C ILE A 253 -9.21 -10.98 10.28
N PRO A 254 -8.34 -10.34 11.08
CA PRO A 254 -7.93 -8.96 10.84
C PRO A 254 -7.04 -8.83 9.59
N THR A 255 -7.03 -7.64 8.99
CA THR A 255 -6.18 -7.32 7.82
C THR A 255 -4.90 -6.62 8.26
N PHE A 256 -3.77 -6.99 7.65
CA PHE A 256 -2.50 -6.31 7.88
C PHE A 256 -2.44 -4.99 7.09
N LEU A 257 -2.22 -3.88 7.79
CA LEU A 257 -1.89 -2.59 7.16
C LEU A 257 -0.40 -2.31 7.32
N PRO A 258 0.36 -2.16 6.21
CA PRO A 258 1.75 -1.75 6.26
C PRO A 258 1.90 -0.39 6.96
N GLY A 259 2.88 -0.29 7.85
CA GLY A 259 3.22 0.94 8.56
C GLY A 259 4.57 1.49 8.10
N GLU A 260 4.91 2.69 8.58
CA GLU A 260 6.28 3.20 8.45
C GLU A 260 7.25 2.28 9.21
N VAL A 261 8.33 1.85 8.54
CA VAL A 261 9.33 0.95 9.13
C VAL A 261 10.17 1.73 10.13
N THR A 262 9.96 1.45 11.40
CA THR A 262 10.70 2.02 12.55
C THR A 262 11.24 0.90 13.42
N GLU A 263 12.00 1.23 14.46
CA GLU A 263 12.55 0.25 15.41
C GLU A 263 11.48 -0.63 16.09
N ASN A 264 10.23 -0.16 16.13
CA ASN A 264 9.13 -0.84 16.84
C ASN A 264 7.89 -1.11 15.95
N ASN A 265 7.93 -0.80 14.66
CA ASN A 265 6.76 -0.87 13.80
C ASN A 265 7.13 -1.25 12.38
N ILE A 266 6.44 -2.23 11.80
CA ILE A 266 6.42 -2.51 10.36
C ILE A 266 4.99 -2.53 9.79
N GLY A 267 4.00 -2.29 10.65
CA GLY A 267 2.58 -2.38 10.35
C GLY A 267 1.78 -2.89 11.53
N SER A 268 0.46 -2.91 11.37
CA SER A 268 -0.46 -3.31 12.42
C SER A 268 -1.65 -4.07 11.84
N PHE A 269 -2.29 -4.87 12.69
CA PHE A 269 -3.55 -5.52 12.35
C PHE A 269 -4.71 -4.58 12.63
N HIS A 270 -5.48 -4.27 11.60
CA HIS A 270 -6.78 -3.64 11.76
C HIS A 270 -7.86 -4.71 11.71
N GLU A 271 -8.79 -4.65 12.67
CA GLU A 271 -10.07 -5.34 12.51
C GLU A 271 -10.70 -4.85 11.21
N VAL A 272 -11.36 -5.77 10.49
CA VAL A 272 -12.18 -5.40 9.34
C VAL A 272 -13.39 -4.64 9.87
N THR A 273 -13.19 -3.37 10.21
CA THR A 273 -14.26 -2.40 10.25
C THR A 273 -14.53 -2.08 8.80
N ASP A 274 -15.67 -2.51 8.26
CA ASP A 274 -16.16 -2.13 6.94
C ASP A 274 -15.97 -0.61 6.75
N LYS A 275 -14.86 -0.17 6.14
CA LYS A 275 -14.70 1.23 5.74
C LYS A 275 -15.50 1.40 4.47
N ILE A 276 -16.82 1.51 4.66
CA ILE A 276 -17.76 1.79 3.59
C ILE A 276 -17.46 3.20 3.12
N HIS A 277 -16.93 3.32 1.90
CA HIS A 277 -16.68 4.60 1.28
C HIS A 277 -17.99 5.12 0.71
N PHE A 278 -18.36 6.32 1.12
CA PHE A 278 -19.52 7.04 0.61
C PHE A 278 -19.06 8.25 -0.19
N ARG A 279 -19.36 8.27 -1.49
CA ARG A 279 -19.05 9.38 -2.38
C ARG A 279 -20.31 9.86 -3.10
N VAL A 280 -20.63 11.14 -2.97
CA VAL A 280 -21.68 11.76 -3.78
C VAL A 280 -21.16 11.90 -5.21
N MET A 281 -21.86 11.26 -6.15
CA MET A 281 -21.53 11.28 -7.57
C MET A 281 -22.23 12.42 -8.27
N LYS A 282 -23.54 12.56 -8.02
CA LYS A 282 -24.37 13.63 -8.58
C LYS A 282 -25.38 14.12 -7.57
N GLN A 283 -25.75 15.38 -7.72
CA GLN A 283 -26.84 16.02 -6.99
C GLN A 283 -27.85 16.54 -8.00
N PHE A 284 -29.11 16.23 -7.76
CA PHE A 284 -30.22 16.69 -8.56
C PHE A 284 -31.16 17.56 -7.72
N ASN A 285 -31.51 18.73 -8.25
CA ASN A 285 -32.57 19.54 -7.66
C ASN A 285 -33.92 18.93 -8.06
N THR A 286 -34.80 18.73 -7.10
CA THR A 286 -36.18 18.30 -7.38
C THR A 286 -37.10 19.52 -7.37
N GLU A 287 -38.30 19.40 -7.93
CA GLU A 287 -39.34 20.44 -7.85
C GLU A 287 -40.34 20.20 -6.71
N ILE A 288 -40.10 19.18 -5.89
CA ILE A 288 -40.95 18.76 -4.78
C ILE A 288 -40.33 19.13 -3.43
N PRO A 289 -41.13 19.42 -2.39
CA PRO A 289 -40.59 19.84 -1.08
C PRO A 289 -39.95 18.69 -0.30
N ARG A 290 -40.31 17.44 -0.62
CA ARG A 290 -39.84 16.21 0.02
C ARG A 290 -39.87 15.05 -0.96
N VAL A 291 -38.83 14.23 -0.94
CA VAL A 291 -38.82 12.91 -1.60
C VAL A 291 -39.24 11.87 -0.56
N ASP A 292 -40.49 11.40 -0.65
CA ASP A 292 -41.11 10.48 0.32
C ASP A 292 -40.72 9.02 0.06
N TYR A 293 -40.75 8.60 -1.21
CA TYR A 293 -40.36 7.26 -1.64
C TYR A 293 -39.55 7.36 -2.93
N ILE A 294 -38.62 6.41 -3.09
CA ILE A 294 -37.83 6.21 -4.31
C ILE A 294 -37.97 4.75 -4.71
N SER A 295 -38.12 4.51 -5.99
CA SER A 295 -37.96 3.18 -6.58
C SER A 295 -37.10 3.30 -7.82
N SER A 296 -36.37 2.24 -8.13
CA SER A 296 -35.75 2.11 -9.43
C SER A 296 -36.81 2.16 -10.54
N GLY A 297 -36.38 2.57 -11.72
CA GLY A 297 -37.18 2.54 -12.94
C GLY A 297 -36.30 2.15 -14.14
N ALA A 298 -36.98 1.82 -15.24
CA ALA A 298 -36.36 1.49 -16.51
C ALA A 298 -35.57 2.67 -17.12
N ASP A 299 -34.67 2.39 -18.07
CA ASP A 299 -34.04 3.38 -18.97
C ASP A 299 -33.45 4.63 -18.29
N ASN A 300 -32.45 4.43 -17.42
CA ASN A 300 -31.78 5.52 -16.70
C ASN A 300 -32.74 6.46 -15.94
N SER A 301 -33.91 5.97 -15.51
CA SER A 301 -34.88 6.75 -14.72
C SER A 301 -35.04 6.23 -13.29
N VAL A 302 -35.62 7.07 -12.44
CA VAL A 302 -36.09 6.73 -11.10
C VAL A 302 -37.49 7.28 -10.90
N TRP A 303 -38.27 6.57 -10.10
CA TRP A 303 -39.55 7.04 -9.63
C TRP A 303 -39.35 7.73 -8.28
N ILE A 304 -39.85 8.96 -8.17
CA ILE A 304 -39.87 9.71 -6.92
C ILE A 304 -41.28 10.20 -6.66
N THR A 305 -41.65 10.32 -5.39
CA THR A 305 -42.96 10.87 -5.02
C THR A 305 -42.87 11.86 -3.87
N CYS A 306 -43.84 12.76 -3.83
CA CYS A 306 -44.09 13.64 -2.70
C CYS A 306 -45.55 13.51 -2.29
N ASN A 307 -45.80 13.16 -1.03
CA ASN A 307 -47.15 12.95 -0.48
C ASN A 307 -47.96 14.24 -0.38
N THR A 308 -47.32 15.39 -0.38
CA THR A 308 -47.97 16.70 -0.38
C THR A 308 -47.20 17.62 -1.32
N PRO A 309 -47.63 17.76 -2.59
CA PRO A 309 -49.05 17.72 -3.03
C PRO A 309 -49.64 16.34 -3.46
N GLY A 310 -48.91 15.23 -3.36
CA GLY A 310 -49.41 13.93 -3.82
C GLY A 310 -49.14 13.76 -5.31
N ILE A 311 -47.87 13.75 -5.68
CA ILE A 311 -47.44 13.58 -7.06
C ILE A 311 -46.42 12.46 -7.16
N LEU A 312 -46.61 11.56 -8.12
CA LEU A 312 -45.65 10.56 -8.56
C LEU A 312 -44.95 11.09 -9.81
N HIS A 313 -43.63 11.14 -9.81
CA HIS A 313 -42.81 11.57 -10.94
C HIS A 313 -41.89 10.44 -11.41
N GLN A 314 -41.89 10.17 -12.72
CA GLN A 314 -40.78 9.48 -13.35
C GLN A 314 -39.75 10.50 -13.80
N VAL A 315 -38.51 10.27 -13.40
CA VAL A 315 -37.43 11.23 -13.58
C VAL A 315 -36.29 10.56 -14.32
N LYS A 316 -35.92 11.09 -15.48
CA LYS A 316 -34.68 10.71 -16.17
C LYS A 316 -33.47 11.35 -15.50
N LEU A 317 -32.41 10.56 -15.35
CA LEU A 317 -31.18 10.90 -14.64
C LEU A 317 -30.04 11.24 -15.61
N ASP A 318 -30.33 12.03 -16.63
CA ASP A 318 -29.31 12.56 -17.54
C ASP A 318 -28.46 13.63 -16.82
N GLU A 319 -27.66 14.45 -17.53
CA GLU A 319 -26.88 15.53 -16.90
C GLU A 319 -27.76 16.51 -16.07
N ASN A 320 -29.07 16.52 -16.30
CA ASN A 320 -30.06 17.25 -15.52
C ASN A 320 -31.29 16.38 -15.18
N LEU A 321 -31.97 16.72 -14.10
CA LEU A 321 -33.21 16.08 -13.68
C LEU A 321 -34.37 16.49 -14.60
N GLN A 322 -34.88 15.55 -15.40
CA GLN A 322 -36.01 15.79 -16.31
C GLN A 322 -37.19 14.91 -15.94
N THR A 323 -38.34 15.53 -15.65
CA THR A 323 -39.59 14.80 -15.39
C THR A 323 -40.18 14.33 -16.72
N CYS A 324 -40.39 13.02 -16.87
CA CYS A 324 -40.95 12.43 -18.10
C CYS A 324 -42.45 12.14 -17.98
N SER A 325 -42.91 11.77 -16.79
CA SER A 325 -44.32 11.52 -16.50
C SER A 325 -44.66 11.99 -15.09
N SER A 326 -45.90 12.42 -14.88
CA SER A 326 -46.37 12.84 -13.57
C SER A 326 -47.83 12.48 -13.34
N PHE A 327 -48.13 11.89 -12.19
CA PHE A 327 -49.50 11.51 -11.81
C PHE A 327 -49.88 12.17 -10.49
N LYS A 328 -51.08 12.76 -10.42
CA LYS A 328 -51.60 13.35 -9.19
C LYS A 328 -52.29 12.27 -8.35
N MET A 329 -51.55 11.73 -7.38
CA MET A 329 -52.01 10.69 -6.45
C MET A 329 -51.17 10.71 -5.18
N LYS A 330 -51.80 10.52 -4.02
CA LYS A 330 -51.09 10.38 -2.75
C LYS A 330 -50.56 8.94 -2.61
N ILE A 331 -49.24 8.81 -2.57
CA ILE A 331 -48.54 7.53 -2.53
C ILE A 331 -47.91 7.32 -1.15
N PHE A 332 -48.27 6.23 -0.50
CA PHE A 332 -47.77 5.86 0.84
C PHE A 332 -46.81 4.65 0.80
N GLY A 333 -46.36 4.27 -0.39
CA GLY A 333 -45.40 3.20 -0.58
C GLY A 333 -45.27 2.84 -2.05
N MET A 334 -44.07 2.43 -2.44
CA MET A 334 -43.76 2.13 -3.83
C MET A 334 -42.68 1.06 -3.91
N ALA A 335 -42.85 0.11 -4.83
CA ALA A 335 -41.83 -0.91 -5.10
C ALA A 335 -41.91 -1.38 -6.56
N GLU A 336 -40.76 -1.52 -7.20
CA GLU A 336 -40.66 -2.14 -8.53
C GLU A 336 -40.65 -3.67 -8.40
N ASN A 337 -41.42 -4.35 -9.24
CA ASN A 337 -41.40 -5.81 -9.33
C ASN A 337 -40.45 -6.31 -10.43
N LYS A 338 -40.24 -7.63 -10.52
CA LYS A 338 -39.33 -8.21 -11.54
C LYS A 338 -39.83 -8.09 -12.98
N SER A 339 -41.06 -7.63 -13.20
CA SER A 339 -41.61 -7.29 -14.51
C SER A 339 -41.42 -5.81 -14.88
N ASN A 340 -40.70 -5.05 -14.06
CA ASN A 340 -40.52 -3.59 -14.16
C ASN A 340 -41.84 -2.80 -14.05
N ASP A 341 -42.90 -3.41 -13.51
CA ASP A 341 -44.10 -2.66 -13.12
C ASP A 341 -43.84 -2.01 -11.76
N LEU A 342 -44.35 -0.79 -11.60
CA LEU A 342 -44.25 -0.05 -10.36
C LEU A 342 -45.51 -0.26 -9.52
N LEU A 343 -45.40 -0.99 -8.43
CA LEU A 343 -46.50 -1.20 -7.48
C LEU A 343 -46.61 -0.01 -6.53
N LEU A 344 -47.85 0.44 -6.30
CA LEU A 344 -48.17 1.66 -5.58
C LEU A 344 -49.19 1.40 -4.48
N ILE A 345 -48.90 1.94 -3.31
CA ILE A 345 -49.88 2.10 -2.23
C ILE A 345 -50.49 3.49 -2.37
N THR A 346 -51.77 3.55 -2.68
CA THR A 346 -52.57 4.77 -2.79
C THR A 346 -53.34 5.05 -1.49
N GLY A 347 -53.47 6.33 -1.13
CA GLY A 347 -54.08 6.72 0.13
C GLY A 347 -55.55 6.33 0.28
N GLY A 348 -55.85 5.49 1.27
CA GLY A 348 -57.23 5.15 1.67
C GLY A 348 -57.88 4.03 0.87
N GLU A 349 -57.15 3.38 -0.02
CA GLU A 349 -57.60 2.22 -0.79
C GLU A 349 -56.99 0.92 -0.23
N SER A 350 -57.72 -0.19 -0.29
CA SER A 350 -57.25 -1.52 0.14
C SER A 350 -56.57 -2.31 -0.99
N VAL A 351 -56.75 -1.88 -2.24
CA VAL A 351 -56.17 -2.51 -3.43
C VAL A 351 -54.97 -1.69 -3.88
N LEU A 352 -53.83 -2.35 -4.12
CA LEU A 352 -52.65 -1.67 -4.68
C LEU A 352 -52.90 -1.33 -6.15
N LYS A 353 -52.27 -0.27 -6.64
CA LYS A 353 -52.21 0.06 -8.07
C LYS A 353 -50.88 -0.32 -8.65
N LYS A 354 -50.81 -0.45 -9.97
CA LYS A 354 -49.56 -0.55 -10.70
C LYS A 354 -49.49 0.50 -11.81
N VAL A 355 -48.30 1.05 -12.03
CA VAL A 355 -47.96 1.70 -13.31
C VAL A 355 -47.46 0.60 -14.23
N ASP A 356 -48.16 0.36 -15.33
CA ASP A 356 -47.75 -0.62 -16.32
C ASP A 356 -46.42 -0.18 -16.95
N GLY A 357 -45.40 -1.03 -16.86
CA GLY A 357 -44.05 -0.70 -17.34
C GLY A 357 -43.97 -0.50 -18.87
N SER A 358 -44.97 -0.99 -19.62
CA SER A 358 -45.01 -0.89 -21.09
C SER A 358 -45.86 0.27 -21.60
N THR A 359 -46.99 0.57 -20.95
CA THR A 359 -47.91 1.63 -21.39
C THR A 359 -47.79 2.92 -20.57
N GLY A 360 -47.27 2.84 -19.35
CA GLY A 360 -47.26 3.95 -18.39
C GLY A 360 -48.61 4.25 -17.76
N ASP A 361 -49.64 3.44 -18.04
CA ASP A 361 -50.98 3.62 -17.46
C ASP A 361 -51.04 3.13 -16.02
N VAL A 362 -51.91 3.75 -15.23
CA VAL A 362 -52.17 3.33 -13.86
C VAL A 362 -53.41 2.45 -13.82
N VAL A 363 -53.24 1.20 -13.40
CA VAL A 363 -54.31 0.20 -13.31
C VAL A 363 -54.37 -0.43 -11.93
N ASP A 364 -55.54 -0.92 -11.54
CA ASP A 364 -55.70 -1.66 -10.29
C ASP A 364 -55.04 -3.05 -10.41
N THR A 365 -54.49 -3.53 -9.30
CA THR A 365 -53.90 -4.88 -9.21
C THR A 365 -54.88 -5.87 -8.60
N ASN A 366 -54.48 -7.14 -8.56
CA ASN A 366 -55.14 -8.19 -7.78
C ASN A 366 -54.63 -8.26 -6.32
N TYR A 367 -53.76 -7.34 -5.90
CA TYR A 367 -53.24 -7.29 -4.52
C TYR A 367 -54.23 -6.52 -3.65
N ASP A 368 -55.26 -7.23 -3.17
CA ASP A 368 -56.29 -6.69 -2.27
C ASP A 368 -56.02 -7.11 -0.81
N VAL A 369 -55.94 -6.13 0.08
CA VAL A 369 -55.74 -6.33 1.52
C VAL A 369 -56.97 -5.99 2.36
N ASP A 370 -58.16 -5.84 1.77
CA ASP A 370 -59.39 -5.56 2.49
C ASP A 370 -59.62 -6.55 3.66
N PRO A 371 -60.04 -6.10 4.86
CA PRO A 371 -60.43 -4.74 5.25
C PRO A 371 -59.29 -3.87 5.83
N LEU A 372 -58.03 -4.19 5.52
CA LEU A 372 -56.87 -3.47 6.02
C LEU A 372 -56.43 -2.36 5.05
N ILE A 373 -55.69 -1.41 5.59
CA ILE A 373 -55.08 -0.31 4.85
C ILE A 373 -53.58 -0.63 4.69
N PRO A 374 -53.05 -0.68 3.46
CA PRO A 374 -51.63 -0.84 3.20
C PRO A 374 -50.84 0.42 3.64
N THR A 375 -49.62 0.21 4.13
CA THR A 375 -48.77 1.24 4.77
C THR A 375 -47.31 1.20 4.32
N ALA A 376 -46.80 0.04 3.93
CA ALA A 376 -45.51 -0.08 3.27
C ALA A 376 -45.53 -1.29 2.32
N ILE A 377 -44.64 -1.27 1.33
CA ILE A 377 -44.53 -2.32 0.32
C ILE A 377 -43.05 -2.61 0.03
N HIS A 378 -42.72 -3.86 -0.21
CA HIS A 378 -41.39 -4.29 -0.68
C HIS A 378 -41.53 -5.54 -1.55
N VAL A 379 -40.73 -5.64 -2.62
CA VAL A 379 -40.65 -6.86 -3.44
C VAL A 379 -39.36 -7.60 -3.09
N MET A 380 -39.50 -8.84 -2.64
CA MET A 380 -38.38 -9.71 -2.30
C MET A 380 -37.68 -10.26 -3.55
N GLU A 381 -36.45 -10.76 -3.38
CA GLU A 381 -35.67 -11.39 -4.46
C GLU A 381 -36.39 -12.59 -5.11
N ASN A 382 -37.26 -13.27 -4.37
CA ASN A 382 -38.08 -14.39 -4.86
C ASN A 382 -39.44 -13.95 -5.44
N ASP A 383 -39.62 -12.66 -5.76
CA ASP A 383 -40.85 -12.07 -6.32
C ASP A 383 -42.06 -12.12 -5.36
N THR A 384 -41.85 -12.43 -4.07
CA THR A 384 -42.88 -12.29 -3.04
C THR A 384 -43.04 -10.81 -2.68
N ILE A 385 -44.28 -10.33 -2.66
CA ILE A 385 -44.62 -8.96 -2.31
C ILE A 385 -44.96 -8.93 -0.82
N LEU A 386 -44.22 -8.13 -0.05
CA LEU A 386 -44.49 -7.85 1.35
C LEU A 386 -45.29 -6.56 1.45
N ILE A 387 -46.42 -6.61 2.14
CA ILE A 387 -47.31 -5.47 2.36
C ILE A 387 -47.52 -5.31 3.86
N GLY A 388 -47.02 -4.20 4.41
CA GLY A 388 -47.35 -3.79 5.76
C GLY A 388 -48.74 -3.18 5.78
N THR A 389 -49.58 -3.56 6.74
CA THR A 389 -50.99 -3.16 6.78
C THR A 389 -51.44 -2.83 8.20
N ARG A 390 -52.54 -2.08 8.30
CA ARG A 390 -53.21 -1.76 9.56
C ARG A 390 -54.73 -1.68 9.39
N SER A 391 -55.47 -1.78 10.49
CA SER A 391 -56.88 -1.41 10.52
C SER A 391 -57.08 0.09 10.26
N SER A 392 -58.25 0.44 9.75
CA SER A 392 -58.72 1.83 9.68
C SER A 392 -58.77 2.46 11.09
N GLY A 393 -58.59 3.79 11.15
CA GLY A 393 -58.52 4.54 12.39
C GLY A 393 -57.15 5.22 12.63
N PRO A 394 -56.82 5.56 13.89
CA PRO A 394 -55.57 6.23 14.25
C PRO A 394 -54.33 5.46 13.79
N LEU A 395 -53.22 6.16 13.51
CA LEU A 395 -51.96 5.55 13.09
C LEU A 395 -51.32 4.68 14.19
N PHE A 396 -51.46 5.09 15.46
CA PHE A 396 -50.92 4.39 16.63
C PHE A 396 -52.04 3.92 17.56
N PRO A 397 -52.93 3.01 17.11
CA PRO A 397 -54.07 2.62 17.92
C PRO A 397 -53.64 1.56 18.95
N VAL A 398 -54.15 1.71 20.19
CA VAL A 398 -53.99 0.71 21.26
C VAL A 398 -54.64 -0.61 20.83
N THR A 399 -55.81 -0.51 20.20
CA THR A 399 -56.61 -1.63 19.67
C THR A 399 -56.76 -1.51 18.16
N GLY A 400 -56.47 -2.57 17.42
CA GLY A 400 -56.49 -2.56 15.95
C GLY A 400 -55.56 -3.63 15.39
N ARG A 401 -55.92 -4.20 14.25
CA ARG A 401 -55.14 -5.25 13.58
C ARG A 401 -54.02 -4.59 12.78
N ARG A 402 -52.84 -5.21 12.75
CA ARG A 402 -51.70 -4.72 11.97
C ARG A 402 -50.79 -5.87 11.60
N VAL A 403 -50.48 -5.96 10.32
CA VAL A 403 -50.08 -7.23 9.74
C VAL A 403 -49.11 -6.99 8.59
N ILE A 404 -48.07 -7.81 8.49
CA ILE A 404 -47.33 -7.96 7.24
C ILE A 404 -47.92 -9.13 6.47
N ILE A 405 -48.48 -8.83 5.31
CA ILE A 405 -49.02 -9.81 4.38
C ILE A 405 -47.94 -10.10 3.34
N SER A 406 -47.71 -11.38 3.06
CA SER A 406 -46.89 -11.81 1.93
C SER A 406 -47.79 -12.34 0.84
N MET A 407 -47.68 -11.80 -0.37
CA MET A 407 -48.46 -12.18 -1.54
C MET A 407 -47.55 -12.72 -2.64
N GLU A 408 -48.07 -13.69 -3.39
CA GLU A 408 -47.46 -14.13 -4.65
C GLU A 408 -47.84 -13.19 -5.79
N LYS A 409 -47.14 -13.33 -6.93
CA LYS A 409 -47.33 -12.49 -8.11
C LYS A 409 -48.77 -12.48 -8.63
N ASP A 410 -49.51 -13.57 -8.45
CA ASP A 410 -50.91 -13.73 -8.87
C ASP A 410 -51.94 -13.18 -7.86
N GLY A 411 -51.49 -12.48 -6.81
CA GLY A 411 -52.34 -11.92 -5.77
C GLY A 411 -52.68 -12.89 -4.65
N ARG A 412 -52.26 -14.15 -4.74
CA ARG A 412 -52.55 -15.14 -3.70
C ARG A 412 -51.77 -14.83 -2.43
N GLN A 413 -52.50 -14.71 -1.31
CA GLN A 413 -51.88 -14.56 -0.01
C GLN A 413 -51.12 -15.84 0.38
N LYS A 414 -49.81 -15.70 0.64
CA LYS A 414 -48.92 -16.78 1.04
C LYS A 414 -48.87 -16.95 2.55
N SER A 415 -48.75 -15.84 3.28
CA SER A 415 -48.52 -15.87 4.72
C SER A 415 -48.80 -14.52 5.39
N LEU A 416 -48.98 -14.55 6.71
CA LEU A 416 -49.45 -13.43 7.50
C LEU A 416 -48.68 -13.32 8.82
N LEU A 417 -48.11 -12.15 9.11
CA LEU A 417 -47.26 -11.91 10.28
C LEU A 417 -47.81 -10.76 11.13
N GLU A 418 -48.19 -11.04 12.37
CA GLU A 418 -48.76 -10.04 13.30
C GLU A 418 -48.21 -10.21 14.73
N ARG A 419 -48.11 -11.46 15.18
CA ARG A 419 -47.75 -11.83 16.55
C ARG A 419 -46.65 -12.87 16.57
N ASP A 420 -45.90 -12.89 17.66
CA ASP A 420 -44.93 -13.94 17.94
C ASP A 420 -45.62 -15.23 18.44
N LYS A 421 -44.81 -16.25 18.75
CA LYS A 421 -45.26 -17.53 19.30
C LYS A 421 -45.97 -17.41 20.66
N ASN A 422 -45.67 -16.36 21.42
CA ASN A 422 -46.28 -16.06 22.72
C ASN A 422 -47.54 -15.19 22.59
N ASN A 423 -48.03 -14.99 21.37
CA ASN A 423 -49.17 -14.14 21.05
C ASN A 423 -48.96 -12.64 21.39
N LEU A 424 -47.71 -12.24 21.62
CA LEU A 424 -47.32 -10.85 21.79
C LEU A 424 -47.17 -10.19 20.42
N ARG A 425 -47.46 -8.90 20.39
CA ARG A 425 -47.49 -8.17 19.14
C ARG A 425 -46.07 -7.77 18.71
N LEU A 426 -45.74 -8.04 17.45
CA LEU A 426 -44.38 -7.87 16.94
C LEU A 426 -43.99 -6.40 16.75
N PHE A 427 -44.89 -5.60 16.16
CA PHE A 427 -44.63 -4.21 15.77
C PHE A 427 -45.82 -3.28 16.05
N THR A 428 -45.59 -1.97 15.94
CA THR A 428 -46.54 -0.89 16.22
C THR A 428 -47.08 -0.26 14.95
N TYR A 429 -46.22 0.22 14.06
CA TYR A 429 -46.62 0.79 12.79
C TYR A 429 -45.53 0.55 11.75
N THR A 430 -45.93 -0.02 10.62
CA THR A 430 -45.02 -0.38 9.54
C THR A 430 -44.77 0.84 8.65
N GLU A 431 -43.69 1.59 8.94
CA GLU A 431 -43.33 2.78 8.16
C GLU A 431 -42.67 2.39 6.83
N ASN A 432 -41.77 1.41 6.86
CA ASN A 432 -41.05 0.94 5.68
C ASN A 432 -40.60 -0.52 5.86
N ILE A 433 -40.54 -1.27 4.76
CA ILE A 433 -40.13 -2.67 4.74
C ILE A 433 -39.00 -2.85 3.72
N SER A 434 -38.04 -3.73 4.02
CA SER A 434 -37.15 -4.33 3.04
C SER A 434 -36.91 -5.80 3.39
N SER A 435 -36.04 -6.48 2.64
CA SER A 435 -35.65 -7.85 2.93
C SER A 435 -34.17 -8.09 2.67
N THR A 436 -33.55 -8.97 3.46
CA THR A 436 -32.20 -9.46 3.16
C THR A 436 -32.23 -10.51 2.04
N LYS A 437 -31.08 -10.78 1.41
CA LYS A 437 -30.89 -11.91 0.48
C LYS A 437 -31.13 -13.26 1.15
N ASN A 438 -30.99 -13.32 2.47
CA ASN A 438 -31.31 -14.48 3.28
C ASN A 438 -32.82 -14.58 3.56
N GLY A 439 -33.67 -13.74 2.96
CA GLY A 439 -35.13 -13.81 3.14
C GLY A 439 -35.65 -13.26 4.47
N HIS A 440 -34.80 -12.64 5.31
CA HIS A 440 -35.26 -11.98 6.54
C HIS A 440 -36.01 -10.70 6.20
N ILE A 441 -37.12 -10.46 6.88
CA ILE A 441 -37.91 -9.23 6.74
C ILE A 441 -37.27 -8.17 7.62
N CYS A 442 -36.95 -7.01 7.02
CA CYS A 442 -36.37 -5.87 7.72
C CYS A 442 -37.43 -4.78 7.81
N LEU A 443 -37.89 -4.46 9.02
CA LEU A 443 -39.04 -3.59 9.25
C LEU A 443 -38.61 -2.33 10.00
N VAL A 444 -38.97 -1.16 9.48
CA VAL A 444 -38.97 0.08 10.25
C VAL A 444 -40.29 0.18 11.01
N ASP A 445 -40.21 -0.03 12.32
CA ASP A 445 -41.33 0.02 13.25
C ASP A 445 -41.37 1.41 13.92
N GLN A 446 -42.31 2.25 13.49
CA GLN A 446 -42.54 3.55 14.10
C GLN A 446 -43.39 3.37 15.37
N LEU A 447 -42.85 3.82 16.50
CA LEU A 447 -43.46 3.58 17.81
C LEU A 447 -44.36 4.72 18.27
N HIS A 448 -44.15 5.94 17.74
CA HIS A 448 -44.91 7.12 18.16
C HIS A 448 -44.97 8.19 17.07
N SER A 449 -45.91 9.13 17.23
CA SER A 449 -46.13 10.26 16.33
C SER A 449 -44.97 11.27 16.29
N ASP A 450 -44.05 11.27 17.26
CA ASP A 450 -42.84 12.10 17.22
C ASP A 450 -41.79 11.57 16.22
N GLY A 451 -42.00 10.36 15.71
CA GLY A 451 -41.13 9.68 14.78
C GLY A 451 -40.11 8.77 15.43
N ARG A 452 -40.12 8.57 16.75
CA ARG A 452 -39.27 7.55 17.36
C ARG A 452 -39.63 6.17 16.81
N GLY A 453 -38.61 5.40 16.49
CA GLY A 453 -38.80 4.09 15.89
C GLY A 453 -37.65 3.14 16.22
N ARG A 454 -37.77 1.93 15.70
CA ARG A 454 -36.76 0.87 15.75
C ARG A 454 -36.78 0.09 14.44
N VAL A 455 -35.74 -0.71 14.22
CA VAL A 455 -35.64 -1.63 13.10
C VAL A 455 -35.74 -3.05 13.66
N LEU A 456 -36.66 -3.84 13.12
CA LEU A 456 -36.84 -5.25 13.48
C LEU A 456 -36.36 -6.13 12.34
N ILE A 457 -35.51 -7.12 12.66
CA ILE A 457 -35.13 -8.18 11.74
C ILE A 457 -35.94 -9.42 12.11
N ILE A 458 -36.75 -9.90 11.17
CA ILE A 458 -37.67 -11.02 11.40
C ILE A 458 -37.24 -12.20 10.54
N GLY A 459 -36.99 -13.33 11.18
CA GLY A 459 -36.58 -14.57 10.54
C GLY A 459 -37.73 -15.29 9.82
N HIS A 460 -37.39 -16.33 9.05
CA HIS A 460 -38.38 -17.17 8.35
C HIS A 460 -39.37 -17.86 9.30
N ASN A 461 -38.92 -18.15 10.51
CA ASN A 461 -39.73 -18.73 11.58
C ASN A 461 -40.67 -17.71 12.25
N ARG A 462 -40.75 -16.47 11.75
CA ARG A 462 -41.59 -15.38 12.26
C ARG A 462 -41.15 -14.84 13.62
N GLU A 463 -39.94 -15.15 14.05
CA GLU A 463 -39.36 -14.60 15.28
C GLU A 463 -38.53 -13.34 14.99
N ILE A 464 -38.50 -12.44 15.96
CA ILE A 464 -37.60 -11.29 15.92
C ILE A 464 -36.19 -11.80 16.22
N LEU A 465 -35.32 -11.77 15.21
CA LEU A 465 -33.91 -12.10 15.34
C LEU A 465 -33.15 -10.98 16.04
N GLN A 466 -33.48 -9.73 15.71
CA GLN A 466 -32.83 -8.57 16.31
C GLN A 466 -33.71 -7.33 16.30
N THR A 467 -33.50 -6.48 17.31
CA THR A 467 -34.09 -5.14 17.40
C THR A 467 -33.00 -4.08 17.47
N TYR A 468 -32.96 -3.18 16.50
CA TYR A 468 -32.04 -2.04 16.49
C TYR A 468 -32.77 -0.73 16.77
N SER A 469 -32.37 -0.03 17.84
CA SER A 469 -33.02 1.22 18.29
C SER A 469 -32.11 2.45 18.19
N GLY A 470 -31.10 2.40 17.33
CA GLY A 470 -30.09 3.45 17.16
C GLY A 470 -28.81 3.22 17.98
N HIS A 471 -27.77 3.99 17.66
CA HIS A 471 -26.46 3.87 18.32
C HIS A 471 -26.45 4.62 19.67
N PRO A 472 -25.95 4.02 20.77
CA PRO A 472 -25.96 4.64 22.10
C PRO A 472 -25.22 5.98 22.21
N ASP A 473 -24.14 6.15 21.43
CA ASP A 473 -23.29 7.35 21.49
C ASP A 473 -23.92 8.61 20.87
N LEU A 474 -24.94 8.44 20.03
CA LEU A 474 -25.74 9.57 19.59
C LEU A 474 -26.59 10.00 20.79
N ASN A 475 -26.73 11.31 21.04
CA ASN A 475 -27.43 11.86 22.22
C ASN A 475 -28.95 11.58 22.18
N THR A 476 -29.31 10.31 22.35
CA THR A 476 -30.65 9.73 22.23
C THR A 476 -31.60 10.22 23.31
N LYS A 477 -31.06 10.78 24.40
CA LYS A 477 -31.82 11.42 25.48
C LYS A 477 -32.51 12.71 25.03
N THR A 478 -31.94 13.43 24.07
CA THR A 478 -32.49 14.71 23.56
C THR A 478 -33.16 14.57 22.20
N ARG A 479 -32.69 13.64 21.37
CA ARG A 479 -33.28 13.34 20.05
C ARG A 479 -33.38 11.83 19.86
N PRO A 480 -34.59 11.24 19.79
CA PRO A 480 -34.73 9.80 19.62
C PRO A 480 -34.22 9.35 18.24
N PHE A 481 -33.89 8.06 18.13
CA PHE A 481 -33.65 7.41 16.83
C PHE A 481 -34.92 7.50 15.98
N LYS A 482 -34.81 8.14 14.81
CA LYS A 482 -35.93 8.39 13.90
C LYS A 482 -35.64 7.74 12.54
N PRO A 483 -35.82 6.41 12.44
CA PRO A 483 -35.71 5.69 11.18
C PRO A 483 -36.95 6.00 10.32
N VAL A 484 -36.73 6.44 9.09
CA VAL A 484 -37.81 6.83 8.15
C VAL A 484 -37.79 6.06 6.83
N GLY A 485 -36.67 5.39 6.53
CA GLY A 485 -36.49 4.55 5.34
C GLY A 485 -35.67 3.32 5.67
N ILE A 486 -35.60 2.37 4.75
CA ILE A 486 -34.74 1.20 4.87
C ILE A 486 -34.42 0.66 3.48
N ALA A 487 -33.18 0.25 3.27
CA ALA A 487 -32.75 -0.41 2.04
C ALA A 487 -31.74 -1.51 2.37
N THR A 488 -31.78 -2.59 1.61
CA THR A 488 -30.75 -3.65 1.66
C THR A 488 -29.76 -3.42 0.52
N THR A 489 -28.46 -3.48 0.83
CA THR A 489 -27.38 -3.30 -0.13
C THR A 489 -27.20 -4.54 -1.00
N PRO A 490 -26.54 -4.43 -2.16
CA PRO A 490 -26.14 -5.59 -2.95
C PRO A 490 -25.25 -6.60 -2.20
N SER A 491 -24.51 -6.17 -1.18
CA SER A 491 -23.69 -7.04 -0.32
C SER A 491 -24.47 -7.66 0.86
N ASN A 492 -25.79 -7.43 0.94
CA ASN A 492 -26.67 -7.93 2.00
C ASN A 492 -26.55 -7.20 3.37
N LYS A 493 -26.05 -5.97 3.39
CA LYS A 493 -26.11 -5.07 4.56
C LYS A 493 -27.44 -4.31 4.56
N ILE A 494 -27.83 -3.77 5.70
CA ILE A 494 -29.06 -2.99 5.88
C ILE A 494 -28.68 -1.55 6.14
N ILE A 495 -29.22 -0.61 5.38
CA ILE A 495 -29.01 0.84 5.54
C ILE A 495 -30.29 1.49 6.01
N VAL A 496 -30.17 2.30 7.07
CA VAL A 496 -31.29 2.96 7.73
C VAL A 496 -30.95 4.43 7.93
N PRO A 497 -31.66 5.38 7.29
CA PRO A 497 -31.45 6.80 7.51
C PRO A 497 -32.04 7.21 8.86
N ASN A 498 -31.30 8.01 9.61
CA ASN A 498 -31.74 8.58 10.88
C ASN A 498 -31.92 10.10 10.71
N LEU A 499 -33.18 10.52 10.65
CA LEU A 499 -33.54 11.87 10.26
C LEU A 499 -32.99 12.93 11.23
N ASN A 500 -32.99 12.65 12.53
CA ASN A 500 -32.63 13.62 13.58
C ASN A 500 -31.13 13.95 13.63
N PHE A 501 -30.30 13.02 13.16
CA PHE A 501 -28.83 13.13 13.19
C PHE A 501 -28.21 13.27 11.80
N HIS A 502 -29.01 13.17 10.73
CA HIS A 502 -28.51 13.20 9.34
C HIS A 502 -27.43 12.14 9.13
N THR A 503 -27.73 10.91 9.56
CA THR A 503 -26.82 9.77 9.44
C THR A 503 -27.47 8.64 8.67
N LEU A 504 -26.66 7.81 8.03
CA LEU A 504 -27.06 6.51 7.52
C LEU A 504 -26.45 5.45 8.44
N HIS A 505 -27.28 4.73 9.16
CA HIS A 505 -26.84 3.60 9.99
C HIS A 505 -26.74 2.36 9.12
N ILE A 506 -25.67 1.60 9.31
CA ILE A 506 -25.37 0.40 8.53
C ILE A 506 -25.33 -0.77 9.49
N LEU A 507 -26.15 -1.76 9.21
CA LEU A 507 -26.27 -2.99 9.98
C LEU A 507 -25.87 -4.17 9.10
N ASN A 508 -25.41 -5.25 9.70
CA ASN A 508 -25.25 -6.51 8.99
C ASN A 508 -26.64 -7.12 8.67
N SER A 509 -26.65 -8.23 7.92
CA SER A 509 -27.88 -8.94 7.52
C SER A 509 -28.72 -9.46 8.69
N LEU A 510 -28.16 -9.55 9.89
CA LEU A 510 -28.82 -9.95 11.14
C LEU A 510 -29.27 -8.74 11.98
N GLY A 511 -29.00 -7.51 11.55
CA GLY A 511 -29.39 -6.29 12.25
C GLY A 511 -28.42 -5.81 13.33
N HIS A 512 -27.22 -6.40 13.44
CA HIS A 512 -26.17 -5.88 14.32
C HIS A 512 -25.54 -4.64 13.69
N PHE A 513 -25.30 -3.63 14.52
CA PHE A 513 -24.68 -2.39 14.09
C PHE A 513 -23.24 -2.61 13.61
N ILE A 514 -22.92 -2.07 12.43
CA ILE A 514 -21.57 -2.04 11.87
C ILE A 514 -20.98 -0.65 12.08
N THR A 515 -21.64 0.37 11.53
CA THR A 515 -21.18 1.76 11.56
C THR A 515 -22.33 2.72 11.22
N TYR A 516 -22.10 4.03 11.31
CA TYR A 516 -22.95 5.02 10.68
C TYR A 516 -22.13 6.03 9.88
N PHE A 517 -22.70 6.52 8.79
CA PHE A 517 -22.13 7.58 7.98
C PHE A 517 -22.82 8.91 8.27
N ASN A 518 -22.06 9.97 8.54
CA ASN A 518 -22.60 11.32 8.70
C ASN A 518 -22.80 11.98 7.34
N THR A 519 -24.06 12.10 6.92
CA THR A 519 -24.39 12.58 5.57
C THR A 519 -24.09 14.06 5.39
N LYS A 520 -23.99 14.84 6.49
CA LYS A 520 -23.66 16.27 6.42
C LYS A 520 -22.27 16.53 5.88
N ASP A 521 -21.33 15.62 6.11
CA ASP A 521 -19.93 15.77 5.69
C ASP A 521 -19.80 15.79 4.16
N VAL A 522 -20.79 15.25 3.45
CA VAL A 522 -20.91 15.27 1.99
C VAL A 522 -22.09 16.13 1.49
N GLY A 523 -22.62 17.01 2.35
CA GLY A 523 -23.65 17.98 1.98
C GLY A 523 -25.08 17.43 1.86
N ILE A 524 -25.32 16.18 2.25
CA ILE A 524 -26.66 15.57 2.29
C ILE A 524 -27.29 15.85 3.66
N GLN A 525 -28.43 16.54 3.68
CA GLN A 525 -29.13 16.88 4.90
C GLN A 525 -30.54 16.27 4.89
N HIS A 526 -30.90 15.64 6.02
CA HIS A 526 -32.22 15.05 6.24
C HIS A 526 -32.53 13.93 5.23
N PRO A 527 -31.67 12.89 5.16
CA PRO A 527 -31.97 11.72 4.34
C PRO A 527 -33.28 11.10 4.81
N TYR A 528 -34.21 10.88 3.88
CA TYR A 528 -35.57 10.43 4.16
C TYR A 528 -35.86 9.08 3.51
N SER A 529 -35.68 9.00 2.19
CA SER A 529 -35.97 7.81 1.40
C SER A 529 -34.71 7.34 0.66
N MET A 530 -34.62 6.04 0.39
CA MET A 530 -33.48 5.47 -0.34
C MET A 530 -33.90 4.31 -1.23
N ALA A 531 -33.20 4.11 -2.34
CA ALA A 531 -33.32 2.92 -3.16
C ALA A 531 -31.99 2.62 -3.87
N PHE A 532 -31.70 1.35 -4.06
CA PHE A 532 -30.62 0.91 -4.95
C PHE A 532 -31.14 0.76 -6.38
N ARG A 533 -30.32 1.13 -7.36
CA ARG A 533 -30.56 0.79 -8.76
C ARG A 533 -29.77 -0.45 -9.18
N ASN A 534 -30.15 -1.01 -10.32
CA ASN A 534 -29.48 -2.18 -10.92
C ASN A 534 -27.98 -1.96 -11.21
N ASN A 535 -27.53 -0.71 -11.34
CA ASN A 535 -26.11 -0.36 -11.50
C ASN A 535 -25.32 -0.36 -10.18
N GLY A 536 -25.95 -0.74 -9.05
CA GLY A 536 -25.32 -0.80 -7.74
C GLY A 536 -25.23 0.53 -6.99
N GLN A 537 -25.70 1.64 -7.59
CA GLN A 537 -25.66 2.95 -6.95
C GLN A 537 -26.85 3.16 -6.01
N LEU A 538 -26.60 3.89 -4.92
CA LEU A 538 -27.61 4.28 -3.95
C LEU A 538 -28.16 5.67 -4.31
N TYR A 539 -29.48 5.79 -4.36
CA TYR A 539 -30.16 7.06 -4.49
C TYR A 539 -30.76 7.48 -3.17
N ILE A 540 -30.50 8.72 -2.74
CA ILE A 540 -30.96 9.26 -1.46
C ILE A 540 -31.84 10.48 -1.72
N GLY A 541 -33.09 10.38 -1.28
CA GLY A 541 -34.06 11.46 -1.29
C GLY A 541 -34.07 12.18 0.04
N CYS A 542 -34.07 13.51 0.00
CA CYS A 542 -34.06 14.34 1.19
C CYS A 542 -35.44 14.96 1.47
N THR A 543 -35.61 15.43 2.70
CA THR A 543 -36.70 16.35 3.06
C THR A 543 -36.17 17.73 3.40
N THR A 544 -36.95 18.75 3.13
CA THR A 544 -36.70 20.09 3.67
C THR A 544 -37.36 20.24 5.04
N PRO A 545 -36.85 21.14 5.92
CA PRO A 545 -37.52 21.46 7.17
C PRO A 545 -38.94 22.00 6.94
N ILE A 546 -39.88 21.63 7.81
CA ILE A 546 -41.27 22.09 7.73
C ILE A 546 -41.30 23.63 7.78
N GLY A 547 -41.97 24.25 6.80
CA GLY A 547 -42.11 25.71 6.69
C GLY A 547 -41.04 26.39 5.82
N ASN A 548 -40.06 25.64 5.30
CA ASN A 548 -39.12 26.15 4.31
C ASN A 548 -39.72 26.03 2.89
N SER A 549 -39.54 27.05 2.06
CA SER A 549 -39.94 27.03 0.64
C SER A 549 -38.94 26.30 -0.27
N ASP A 550 -37.79 25.89 0.28
CA ASP A 550 -36.77 25.16 -0.45
C ASP A 550 -37.31 23.84 -1.02
N LYS A 551 -36.75 23.45 -2.17
CA LYS A 551 -37.04 22.16 -2.78
C LYS A 551 -36.12 21.07 -2.25
N ALA A 552 -36.62 19.85 -2.18
CA ALA A 552 -35.82 18.69 -1.83
C ALA A 552 -34.79 18.40 -2.92
N LYS A 553 -33.77 17.64 -2.53
CA LYS A 553 -32.72 17.16 -3.42
C LYS A 553 -32.72 15.64 -3.47
N LEU A 554 -32.28 15.13 -4.61
CA LEU A 554 -32.00 13.73 -4.84
C LEU A 554 -30.49 13.60 -5.09
N TYR A 555 -29.86 12.59 -4.48
CA TYR A 555 -28.43 12.35 -4.60
C TYR A 555 -28.17 10.96 -5.15
N GLU A 556 -27.27 10.87 -6.13
CA GLU A 556 -26.67 9.61 -6.58
C GLU A 556 -25.37 9.42 -5.81
N VAL A 557 -25.27 8.30 -5.10
CA VAL A 557 -24.18 8.01 -4.17
C VAL A 557 -23.55 6.68 -4.57
N GLU A 558 -22.23 6.73 -4.77
CA GLU A 558 -21.39 5.55 -4.85
C GLU A 558 -21.10 5.08 -3.43
N MET A 559 -21.45 3.82 -3.17
CA MET A 559 -21.11 3.13 -1.94
C MET A 559 -20.22 1.94 -2.30
N SER A 560 -18.94 2.03 -1.94
CA SER A 560 -17.99 0.92 -2.09
C SER A 560 -17.62 0.35 -0.72
N GLU A 561 -17.66 -0.97 -0.63
CA GLU A 561 -17.43 -1.72 0.60
C GLU A 561 -16.01 -2.27 0.70
#